data_AF-A0AB39S002-F1
#
_entry.id   AF-A0AB39S002-F1
#
_cell.length_a   1.000
_cell.length_b   1.000
_cell.length_c   1.000
_cell.angle_alpha   90.00
_cell.angle_beta   90.00
_cell.angle_gamma   90.00
#
_symmetry.space_group_name_H-M   'P 1'
#
loop_
_entity.id
_entity.type
_entity.pdbx_description
1 polymer ?
#
loop_
_entity_poly.entity_id
_entity_poly.type
_entity_poly.pdbx_seq_one_letter_code
_entity_poly.pdbx_strand_id
1 'polypeptide(L)'
;MALRPRTRVRLAFRALHRRRLRPGDARPELRRAAGLFGRLGAAAWQRRAEQELRAAGVATDRTPVGAGAPLTAQQLEVARPAASGLSNKEIGARLYLSPRTVGAHLYRIFPKLGITSRSALRDALDSLRSTGKEGTMT
;
A
#
# COMPACT_ATOMS: atom_id res chain seq x y z
N MET A 1 22.19 35.33 -5.87
CA MET A 1 21.28 34.49 -6.68
C MET A 1 20.45 33.59 -5.78
N ALA A 2 19.18 33.95 -5.53
CA ALA A 2 18.26 33.14 -4.73
C ALA A 2 17.95 31.82 -5.46
N LEU A 3 18.48 30.70 -4.97
CA LEU A 3 18.06 29.36 -5.40
C LEU A 3 16.55 29.27 -5.25
N ARG A 4 15.84 29.21 -6.38
CA ARG A 4 14.38 29.09 -6.44
C ARG A 4 13.93 28.00 -5.45
N PRO A 5 12.88 28.21 -4.64
CA PRO A 5 12.49 27.28 -3.57
C PRO A 5 12.31 25.81 -4.02
N ARG A 6 12.04 25.61 -5.32
CA ARG A 6 11.98 24.30 -6.00
C ARG A 6 13.28 23.48 -5.99
N THR A 7 14.46 24.10 -6.05
CA THR A 7 15.75 23.36 -6.08
C THR A 7 16.18 22.90 -4.68
N ARG A 8 15.90 23.70 -3.64
CA ARG A 8 16.17 23.32 -2.23
C ARG A 8 15.35 22.10 -1.81
N VAL A 9 14.08 22.08 -2.18
CA VAL A 9 13.18 20.92 -1.99
C VAL A 9 13.72 19.66 -2.68
N ARG A 10 14.16 19.77 -3.94
CA ARG A 10 14.62 18.62 -4.73
C ARG A 10 15.92 18.02 -4.20
N LEU A 11 16.81 18.85 -3.64
CA LEU A 11 18.07 18.41 -3.05
C LEU A 11 17.86 17.73 -1.69
N ALA A 12 16.98 18.25 -0.83
CA ALA A 12 16.62 17.59 0.43
C ALA A 12 15.97 16.21 0.18
N PHE A 13 15.09 16.11 -0.82
CA PHE A 13 14.44 14.86 -1.23
C PHE A 13 15.44 13.81 -1.75
N ARG A 14 16.41 14.22 -2.58
CA ARG A 14 17.47 13.33 -3.08
C ARG A 14 18.45 12.90 -1.97
N ALA A 15 18.75 13.78 -1.02
CA ALA A 15 19.64 13.49 0.10
C ALA A 15 19.01 12.50 1.09
N LEU A 16 17.70 12.60 1.33
CA LEU A 16 16.94 11.65 2.14
C LEU A 16 16.93 10.24 1.50
N HIS A 17 16.76 10.18 0.17
CA HIS A 17 16.71 8.92 -0.58
C HIS A 17 18.02 8.14 -0.62
N ARG A 18 19.20 8.80 -0.58
CA ARG A 18 20.49 8.09 -0.57
C ARG A 18 20.83 7.44 0.77
N ARG A 19 20.17 7.82 1.87
CA ARG A 19 20.58 7.41 3.22
C ARG A 19 19.78 6.27 3.86
N ARG A 20 18.64 5.81 3.32
CA ARG A 20 17.82 4.80 4.02
C ARG A 20 17.44 3.60 3.16
N LEU A 21 18.22 2.55 3.35
CA LEU A 21 18.08 1.20 2.82
C LEU A 21 16.97 0.37 3.52
N ARG A 22 15.90 0.96 4.06
CA ARG A 22 14.72 0.20 4.56
C ARG A 22 13.40 0.91 4.20
N PRO A 23 12.56 0.32 3.31
CA PRO A 23 11.31 0.92 2.84
C PRO A 23 10.27 1.27 3.91
N GLY A 24 10.40 0.75 5.15
CA GLY A 24 9.53 1.06 6.27
C GLY A 24 9.70 2.47 6.85
N ASP A 25 10.93 2.99 6.87
CA ASP A 25 11.28 4.27 7.51
C ASP A 25 10.94 5.51 6.65
N ALA A 26 10.70 5.31 5.35
CA ALA A 26 10.49 6.43 4.41
C ALA A 26 9.04 6.94 4.38
N ARG A 27 8.06 6.16 4.86
CA ARG A 27 6.63 6.52 4.82
C ARG A 27 6.29 7.82 5.57
N PRO A 28 6.72 8.02 6.84
CA PRO A 28 6.37 9.25 7.56
C PRO A 28 6.98 10.51 6.91
N GLU A 29 8.20 10.41 6.39
CA GLU A 29 8.87 11.51 5.69
C GLU A 29 8.21 11.84 4.35
N LEU A 30 7.82 10.83 3.56
CA LEU A 30 7.09 11.03 2.31
C LEU A 30 5.71 11.67 2.54
N ARG A 31 5.02 11.30 3.63
CA ARG A 31 3.75 11.90 4.03
C ARG A 31 3.92 13.35 4.47
N ARG A 32 4.97 13.67 5.24
CA ARG A 32 5.33 15.05 5.62
C ARG A 32 5.65 15.91 4.39
N ALA A 33 6.44 15.37 3.45
CA ALA A 33 6.80 16.06 2.22
C ALA A 33 5.58 16.37 1.35
N ALA A 34 4.67 15.41 1.17
CA ALA A 34 3.42 15.62 0.42
C ALA A 34 2.56 16.75 1.03
N GLY A 35 2.41 16.76 2.36
CA GLY A 35 1.66 17.81 3.06
C GLY A 35 2.31 19.20 2.94
N LEU A 36 3.64 19.27 3.00
CA LEU A 36 4.37 20.53 2.77
C LEU A 36 4.19 21.05 1.33
N PHE A 37 4.23 20.16 0.34
CA PHE A 37 3.99 20.56 -1.05
C PHE A 37 2.57 21.02 -1.32
N GLY A 38 1.58 20.41 -0.66
CA GLY A 38 0.19 20.88 -0.72
C GLY A 38 0.04 22.30 -0.16
N ARG A 39 0.60 22.57 1.02
CA ARG A 39 0.58 23.91 1.62
C ARG A 39 1.29 24.98 0.77
N LEU A 40 2.28 24.58 -0.02
CA LEU A 40 3.05 25.47 -0.89
C LEU A 40 2.48 25.58 -2.33
N GLY A 41 1.33 24.97 -2.62
CA GLY A 41 0.73 24.96 -3.97
C GLY A 41 1.55 24.20 -5.02
N ALA A 42 2.50 23.36 -4.60
CA ALA A 42 3.41 22.64 -5.46
C ALA A 42 2.80 21.30 -5.95
N ALA A 43 1.66 21.38 -6.66
CA ALA A 43 0.83 20.22 -7.01
C ALA A 43 1.57 19.07 -7.71
N ALA A 44 2.49 19.36 -8.64
CA ALA A 44 3.29 18.34 -9.32
C ALA A 44 4.21 17.57 -8.36
N TRP A 45 4.74 18.25 -7.33
CA TRP A 45 5.63 17.67 -6.33
C TRP A 45 4.88 16.91 -5.25
N GLN A 46 3.71 17.42 -4.86
CA GLN A 46 2.77 16.68 -4.01
C GLN A 46 2.40 15.33 -4.65
N ARG A 47 1.95 15.34 -5.91
CA ARG A 47 1.61 14.10 -6.64
C ARG A 47 2.77 13.12 -6.74
N ARG A 48 4.01 13.62 -6.82
CA ARG A 48 5.20 12.76 -6.89
C ARG A 48 5.54 12.14 -5.54
N ALA A 49 5.47 12.91 -4.45
CA ALA A 49 5.64 12.38 -3.09
C ALA A 49 4.57 11.33 -2.75
N GLU A 50 3.32 11.55 -3.16
CA GLU A 50 2.22 10.59 -3.01
C GLU A 50 2.42 9.31 -3.85
N GLN A 51 3.01 9.40 -5.03
CA GLN A 51 3.38 8.22 -5.84
C GLN A 51 4.46 7.40 -5.15
N GLU A 52 5.49 8.04 -4.61
CA GLU A 52 6.57 7.37 -3.89
C GLU A 52 6.08 6.75 -2.57
N LEU A 53 5.18 7.43 -1.85
CA LEU A 53 4.54 6.89 -0.65
C LEU A 53 3.76 5.60 -0.95
N ARG A 54 3.05 5.57 -2.10
CA ARG A 54 2.35 4.38 -2.58
C ARG A 54 3.32 3.28 -2.99
N ALA A 55 4.41 3.60 -3.69
CA ALA A 55 5.44 2.65 -4.08
C ALA A 55 6.14 2.03 -2.87
N ALA A 56 6.44 2.82 -1.83
CA ALA A 56 7.01 2.33 -0.57
C ALA A 56 6.03 1.40 0.18
N GLY A 57 4.72 1.67 0.10
CA GLY A 57 3.67 0.78 0.64
C GLY A 57 3.61 -0.58 -0.09
N VAL A 58 3.91 -0.62 -1.38
CA VAL A 58 4.01 -1.88 -2.15
C VAL A 58 5.34 -2.60 -1.89
N ALA A 59 6.43 -1.87 -1.68
CA ALA A 59 7.76 -2.43 -1.43
C ALA A 59 7.93 -2.99 -0.01
N THR A 60 7.14 -2.50 0.96
CA THR A 60 7.08 -3.06 2.33
C THR A 60 6.34 -4.40 2.38
N ASP A 61 5.53 -4.71 1.37
CA ASP A 61 4.79 -5.98 1.21
C ASP A 61 5.68 -7.13 0.68
N ARG A 62 6.97 -7.14 1.02
CA ARG A 62 7.96 -8.16 0.65
C ARG A 62 7.96 -9.40 1.55
N THR A 63 6.91 -9.59 2.36
CA THR A 63 6.70 -10.81 3.17
C THR A 63 6.74 -12.06 2.29
N PRO A 64 7.34 -13.18 2.75
CA PRO A 64 7.47 -14.40 1.94
C PRO A 64 6.15 -14.81 1.29
N VAL A 65 6.23 -15.12 -0.01
CA VAL A 65 5.13 -15.59 -0.84
C VAL A 65 5.07 -17.10 -0.69
N GLY A 66 4.00 -17.61 -0.09
CA GLY A 66 3.71 -19.03 0.08
C GLY A 66 2.28 -19.21 0.57
N ALA A 67 1.67 -20.35 0.24
CA ALA A 67 0.33 -20.70 0.73
C ALA A 67 0.33 -20.70 2.27
N GLY A 68 -0.64 -20.04 2.89
CA GLY A 68 -0.74 -19.94 4.36
C GLY A 68 0.05 -18.78 4.99
N ALA A 69 0.76 -17.96 4.20
CA ALA A 69 1.38 -16.75 4.74
C ALA A 69 0.30 -15.73 5.17
N PRO A 70 0.40 -15.11 6.36
CA PRO A 70 -0.61 -14.18 6.84
C PRO A 70 -0.71 -12.95 5.93
N LEU A 71 -1.94 -12.47 5.75
CA LEU A 71 -2.19 -11.21 5.08
C LEU A 71 -1.78 -10.04 5.98
N THR A 72 -1.11 -9.05 5.40
CA THR A 72 -0.83 -7.80 6.10
C THR A 72 -2.12 -6.98 6.28
N ALA A 73 -2.11 -6.03 7.22
CA ALA A 73 -3.26 -5.13 7.42
C ALA A 73 -3.67 -4.41 6.13
N GLN A 74 -2.70 -3.94 5.34
CA GLN A 74 -2.94 -3.28 4.06
C GLN A 74 -3.51 -4.26 3.00
N GLN A 75 -3.10 -5.52 3.02
CA GLN A 75 -3.69 -6.55 2.16
C GLN A 75 -5.15 -6.83 2.53
N LEU A 76 -5.48 -6.86 3.82
CA LEU A 76 -6.86 -7.02 4.30
C LEU A 76 -7.74 -5.82 3.91
N GLU A 77 -7.23 -4.60 3.96
CA GLU A 77 -7.94 -3.40 3.50
C GLU A 77 -8.33 -3.47 2.02
N VAL A 78 -7.52 -4.12 1.19
CA VAL A 78 -7.84 -4.38 -0.22
C VAL A 78 -8.72 -5.61 -0.41
N ALA A 79 -8.45 -6.70 0.33
CA ALA A 79 -9.13 -7.98 0.16
C ALA A 79 -10.61 -7.92 0.58
N ARG A 80 -10.94 -7.23 1.67
CA ARG A 80 -12.32 -7.18 2.18
C ARG A 80 -13.30 -6.52 1.20
N PRO A 81 -13.07 -5.29 0.70
CA PRO A 81 -13.95 -4.70 -0.31
C PRO A 81 -13.98 -5.51 -1.60
N ALA A 82 -12.87 -6.17 -1.95
CA ALA A 82 -12.83 -7.03 -3.11
C ALA A 82 -13.75 -8.25 -2.97
N ALA A 83 -13.77 -8.89 -1.81
CA ALA A 83 -14.67 -10.00 -1.49
C ALA A 83 -16.13 -9.56 -1.41
N SER A 84 -16.38 -8.29 -1.06
CA SER A 84 -17.70 -7.66 -1.13
C SER A 84 -18.15 -7.30 -2.55
N GLY A 85 -17.31 -7.52 -3.58
CA GLY A 85 -17.67 -7.34 -4.98
C GLY A 85 -17.20 -6.02 -5.62
N LEU A 86 -16.51 -5.13 -4.91
CA LEU A 86 -16.09 -3.84 -5.47
C LEU A 86 -15.02 -3.98 -6.55
N SER A 87 -15.20 -3.32 -7.68
CA SER A 87 -14.17 -3.26 -8.73
C SER A 87 -12.87 -2.62 -8.24
N ASN A 88 -11.75 -2.93 -8.91
CA ASN A 88 -10.45 -2.31 -8.60
C ASN A 88 -10.49 -0.77 -8.69
N LYS A 89 -11.39 -0.21 -9.51
CA LYS A 89 -11.60 1.23 -9.62
C LYS A 89 -12.28 1.81 -8.38
N GLU A 90 -13.32 1.16 -7.87
CA GLU A 90 -14.03 1.59 -6.67
C GLU A 90 -13.15 1.42 -5.42
N ILE A 91 -12.43 0.29 -5.31
CA ILE A 91 -11.45 0.08 -4.24
C ILE A 91 -10.36 1.15 -4.30
N GLY A 92 -9.85 1.43 -5.51
CA GLY A 92 -8.85 2.47 -5.72
C GLY A 92 -9.34 3.84 -5.25
N ALA A 93 -10.59 4.19 -5.58
CA ALA A 93 -11.19 5.44 -5.12
C ALA A 93 -11.31 5.51 -3.59
N ARG A 94 -11.75 4.43 -2.93
CA ARG A 94 -11.92 4.38 -1.46
C ARG A 94 -10.59 4.41 -0.70
N LEU A 95 -9.56 3.75 -1.23
CA LEU A 95 -8.26 3.62 -0.58
C LEU A 95 -7.22 4.63 -1.10
N TYR A 96 -7.61 5.56 -1.97
CA TYR A 96 -6.71 6.50 -2.64
C TYR A 96 -5.56 5.80 -3.41
N LEU A 97 -5.87 4.65 -4.01
CA LEU A 97 -4.95 3.83 -4.81
C LEU A 97 -5.32 3.86 -6.28
N SER A 98 -4.34 3.61 -7.16
CA SER A 98 -4.66 3.38 -8.57
C SER A 98 -5.29 1.99 -8.74
N PRO A 99 -6.18 1.77 -9.73
CA PRO A 99 -6.74 0.45 -10.01
C PRO A 99 -5.65 -0.61 -10.28
N ARG A 100 -4.54 -0.19 -10.90
CA ARG A 100 -3.35 -1.04 -11.14
C ARG A 100 -2.69 -1.46 -9.82
N THR A 101 -2.59 -0.55 -8.85
CA THR A 101 -2.04 -0.85 -7.52
C THR A 101 -2.93 -1.85 -6.77
N VAL A 102 -4.25 -1.71 -6.86
CA VAL A 102 -5.20 -2.68 -6.30
C VAL A 102 -4.99 -4.06 -6.94
N GLY A 103 -4.88 -4.14 -8.27
CA GLY A 103 -4.58 -5.39 -8.97
C GLY A 103 -3.25 -6.03 -8.51
N ALA A 104 -2.21 -5.22 -8.29
CA ALA A 104 -0.94 -5.71 -7.78
C ALA A 104 -1.03 -6.25 -6.34
N HIS A 105 -1.89 -5.68 -5.49
CA HIS A 105 -2.17 -6.25 -4.17
C HIS A 105 -2.90 -7.59 -4.31
N LEU A 106 -3.96 -7.67 -5.12
CA LEU A 106 -4.73 -8.90 -5.33
C LEU A 106 -3.86 -10.05 -5.88
N TYR A 107 -2.98 -9.75 -6.84
CA TYR A 107 -2.02 -10.72 -7.38
C TYR A 107 -1.10 -11.34 -6.30
N ARG A 108 -0.75 -10.59 -5.25
CA ARG A 108 0.04 -11.10 -4.12
C ARG A 108 -0.81 -11.80 -3.06
N ILE A 109 -2.07 -11.41 -2.92
CA ILE A 109 -3.01 -11.97 -1.94
C ILE A 109 -3.44 -13.38 -2.34
N PHE A 110 -3.75 -13.59 -3.62
CA PHE A 110 -4.26 -14.86 -4.15
C PHE A 110 -3.37 -16.08 -3.77
N PRO A 111 -2.05 -16.09 -4.04
CA PRO A 111 -1.20 -17.22 -3.67
C PRO A 111 -1.10 -17.42 -2.15
N LYS A 112 -1.19 -16.35 -1.34
CA LYS A 112 -1.17 -16.47 0.13
C LYS A 112 -2.42 -17.18 0.66
N LEU A 113 -3.55 -16.94 0.00
CA LEU A 113 -4.83 -17.58 0.30
C LEU A 113 -5.02 -18.92 -0.41
N GLY A 114 -4.08 -19.35 -1.25
CA GLY A 114 -4.21 -20.58 -2.04
C GLY A 114 -5.29 -20.54 -3.12
N ILE A 115 -5.71 -19.34 -3.55
CA ILE A 115 -6.74 -19.15 -4.57
C ILE A 115 -6.15 -18.62 -5.87
N THR A 116 -6.88 -18.80 -6.97
CA THR A 116 -6.50 -18.30 -8.31
C THR A 116 -7.48 -17.27 -8.86
N SER A 117 -8.67 -17.18 -8.26
CA SER A 117 -9.76 -16.35 -8.75
C SER A 117 -10.25 -15.38 -7.70
N ARG A 118 -10.79 -14.25 -8.18
CA ARG A 118 -11.40 -13.23 -7.33
C ARG A 118 -12.71 -13.72 -6.68
N SER A 119 -13.46 -14.59 -7.35
CA SER A 119 -14.70 -15.16 -6.82
C SER A 119 -14.47 -15.98 -5.56
N ALA A 120 -13.33 -16.68 -5.47
CA ALA A 120 -12.94 -17.46 -4.29
C ALA A 120 -12.48 -16.61 -3.08
N LEU A 121 -12.37 -15.28 -3.24
CA LEU A 121 -11.83 -14.40 -2.19
C LEU A 121 -12.73 -14.33 -0.96
N ARG A 122 -14.05 -14.42 -1.15
CA ARG A 122 -15.02 -14.41 -0.04
C ARG A 122 -14.84 -15.65 0.83
N ASP A 123 -14.92 -16.82 0.21
CA ASP A 123 -14.85 -18.11 0.90
C ASP A 123 -13.50 -18.32 1.60
N ALA A 124 -12.40 -17.86 0.96
CA ALA A 124 -11.07 -17.92 1.56
C ALA A 124 -10.94 -17.02 2.81
N LEU A 125 -11.53 -15.82 2.80
CA LEU A 125 -11.52 -14.93 3.96
C LEU A 125 -12.42 -15.44 5.10
N ASP A 126 -13.55 -16.07 4.78
CA ASP A 126 -14.42 -16.68 5.78
C ASP A 126 -13.75 -17.90 6.42
N SER A 127 -13.04 -18.72 5.63
CA SER A 127 -12.26 -19.84 6.15
C SER A 127 -11.21 -19.40 7.17
N LEU A 128 -10.50 -18.29 6.92
CA LEU A 128 -9.54 -17.70 7.87
C LEU A 128 -10.19 -17.24 9.19
N ARG A 129 -11.46 -16.85 9.19
CA ARG A 129 -12.18 -16.46 10.41
C ARG A 129 -12.59 -17.69 11.23
N SER A 130 -12.88 -18.81 10.57
CA SER A 130 -13.26 -20.06 11.22
C SER A 130 -12.08 -20.73 11.92
N THR A 131 -10.87 -20.69 11.33
CA THR A 131 -9.65 -21.25 11.95
C THR A 131 -9.25 -20.54 13.25
N GLY A 132 -9.66 -19.28 13.46
CA GLY A 132 -9.41 -18.55 14.69
C GLY A 132 -10.37 -18.84 15.85
N LYS A 133 -11.47 -19.57 15.60
CA LYS A 133 -12.50 -19.85 16.62
C LYS A 133 -12.28 -21.13 17.44
N GLU A 134 -11.29 -21.96 17.13
CA GLU A 134 -11.03 -23.22 17.83
C GLU A 134 -10.10 -23.09 19.07
N GLY A 135 -9.71 -21.87 19.45
CA GLY A 135 -8.72 -21.62 20.52
C GLY A 135 -9.25 -21.17 21.88
N THR A 136 -10.56 -21.23 22.16
CA THR A 136 -11.11 -20.87 23.49
C THR A 136 -12.12 -21.92 23.95
N MET A 137 -11.61 -23.08 24.35
CA MET A 137 -12.34 -24.00 25.22
C MET A 137 -11.34 -24.77 26.08
N THR A 138 -10.84 -24.12 27.12
CA THR A 138 -10.34 -24.72 28.38
C THR A 138 -10.39 -23.61 29.43
#